data_AF-A0A7S1Y6X2-F1
#
_entry.id   AF-A0A7S1Y6X2-F1
#
_cell.length_a   1.000
_cell.length_b   1.000
_cell.length_c   1.000
_cell.angle_alpha   90.00
_cell.angle_beta   90.00
_cell.angle_gamma   90.00
#
_symmetry.space_group_name_H-M   'P 1'
#
loop_
_entity.id
_entity.type
_entity.pdbx_description
1 polymer ?
#
loop_
_entity_poly.entity_id
_entity_poly.type
_entity_poly.pdbx_seq_one_letter_code
_entity_poly.pdbx_strand_id
1 'polypeptide(L)'
;TVYLFVDTEPKGLAEEVEEELFNQTGFKSPPDASEELSSFAFGSCSNQHMPMPYWDTITEFQPDVFVMAGDNVYGDCTGDSCLELQEAYNKLAQHPSFQGAKSKLSIVATLDDHDYGLSNCHEDNPHKDLAKQYFMDFFNIQDERRSRTND
;
A
#
# COMPACT_ATOMS: atom_id res chain seq x y z
N THR A 1 -1.59 -9.12 16.07
CA THR A 1 -2.98 -8.68 15.81
C THR A 1 -2.91 -7.36 15.08
N VAL A 2 -3.19 -7.34 13.79
CA VAL A 2 -3.28 -6.09 13.03
C VAL A 2 -4.73 -5.62 13.14
N TYR A 3 -4.92 -4.42 13.68
CA TYR A 3 -6.22 -3.76 13.76
C TYR A 3 -6.43 -2.93 12.50
N LEU A 4 -7.36 -3.33 11.64
CA LEU A 4 -7.99 -2.40 10.69
C LEU A 4 -9.14 -1.70 11.42
N PHE A 5 -8.98 -0.39 11.65
CA PHE A 5 -10.11 0.46 12.00
C PHE A 5 -10.78 0.89 10.69
N VAL A 6 -11.95 0.31 10.41
CA VAL A 6 -12.92 0.92 9.51
C VAL A 6 -13.94 1.57 10.43
N ASP A 7 -13.97 2.90 10.44
CA ASP A 7 -15.00 3.65 11.19
C ASP A 7 -16.34 3.42 10.48
N THR A 8 -17.25 2.69 11.12
CA THR A 8 -18.58 2.39 10.61
C THR A 8 -19.63 3.27 11.29
N GLU A 9 -19.46 4.59 11.21
CA GLU A 9 -20.59 5.50 11.38
C GLU A 9 -21.02 6.06 10.01
N PRO A 10 -22.32 5.97 9.66
CA PRO A 10 -22.81 6.53 8.41
C PRO A 10 -22.85 8.05 8.54
N LYS A 11 -21.78 8.73 8.13
CA LYS A 11 -21.84 10.16 7.84
C LYS A 11 -22.31 10.34 6.41
N GLY A 12 -23.46 10.99 6.29
CA GLY A 12 -24.29 10.99 5.09
C GLY A 12 -23.58 11.46 3.81
N LEU A 13 -24.06 10.88 2.71
CA LEU A 13 -23.92 11.27 1.31
C LEU A 13 -22.49 11.63 0.87
N ALA A 14 -21.72 10.59 0.57
CA ALA A 14 -20.51 10.67 -0.26
C ALA A 14 -20.57 9.61 -1.38
N GLU A 15 -21.67 9.53 -2.11
CA GLU A 15 -21.72 8.80 -3.39
C GLU A 15 -21.36 9.79 -4.50
N GLU A 16 -20.16 9.65 -5.07
CA GLU A 16 -19.64 10.15 -6.37
C GLU A 16 -18.17 10.61 -6.30
N VAL A 17 -17.60 10.86 -5.12
CA VAL A 17 -16.23 11.42 -5.00
C VAL A 17 -15.12 10.34 -4.95
N GLU A 18 -15.44 9.10 -4.58
CA GLU A 18 -14.41 8.07 -4.41
C GLU A 18 -13.93 7.47 -5.75
N GLU A 19 -14.82 7.20 -6.71
CA GLU A 19 -14.43 6.59 -8.00
C GLU A 19 -13.47 7.48 -8.82
N GLU A 20 -13.66 8.79 -8.82
CA GLU A 20 -12.80 9.71 -9.59
C GLU A 20 -11.38 9.80 -9.02
N LEU A 21 -11.21 9.65 -7.69
CA LEU A 21 -9.90 9.64 -7.04
C LEU A 21 -9.12 8.35 -7.33
N PHE A 22 -9.80 7.20 -7.36
CA PHE A 22 -9.15 5.93 -7.71
C PHE A 22 -8.66 5.90 -9.16
N ASN A 23 -9.43 6.47 -10.10
CA ASN A 23 -9.08 6.51 -11.52
C ASN A 23 -7.77 7.25 -11.84
N GLN A 24 -7.33 8.18 -10.98
CA GLN A 24 -6.07 8.91 -11.19
C GLN A 24 -4.82 8.12 -10.73
N THR A 25 -5.01 7.12 -9.87
CA THR A 25 -3.91 6.35 -9.26
C THR A 25 -3.58 5.07 -10.03
N GLY A 26 -4.54 4.61 -10.83
CA GLY A 26 -4.48 3.34 -11.55
C GLY A 26 -4.63 2.11 -10.66
N PHE A 27 -4.98 2.29 -9.38
CA PHE A 27 -5.41 1.20 -8.51
C PHE A 27 -6.89 0.89 -8.74
N LYS A 28 -7.25 -0.39 -8.77
CA LYS A 28 -8.64 -0.83 -8.70
C LYS A 28 -9.21 -0.47 -7.33
N SER A 29 -10.43 0.04 -7.30
CA SER A 29 -11.14 0.34 -6.07
C SER A 29 -11.29 -0.90 -5.18
N PRO A 30 -11.27 -0.74 -3.84
CA PRO A 30 -11.66 -1.80 -2.92
C PRO A 30 -13.09 -2.30 -3.20
N PRO A 31 -13.42 -3.55 -2.82
CA PRO A 31 -14.80 -4.01 -2.82
C PRO A 31 -15.68 -3.15 -1.91
N ASP A 32 -16.96 -3.00 -2.26
CA ASP A 32 -17.92 -2.28 -1.42
C ASP A 32 -18.09 -2.96 -0.05
N ALA A 33 -18.35 -2.16 0.99
CA ALA A 33 -18.54 -2.69 2.34
C ALA A 33 -19.73 -3.66 2.48
N SER A 34 -20.66 -3.67 1.51
CA SER A 34 -21.78 -4.59 1.45
C SER A 34 -21.48 -5.89 0.70
N GLU A 35 -20.34 -6.01 0.02
CA GLU A 35 -19.96 -7.22 -0.71
C GLU A 35 -19.49 -8.32 0.24
N GLU A 36 -19.93 -9.55 -0.01
CA GLU A 36 -19.43 -10.74 0.69
C GLU A 36 -18.12 -11.20 0.03
N LEU A 37 -17.02 -11.12 0.78
CA LEU A 37 -15.70 -11.59 0.34
C LEU A 37 -15.53 -13.08 0.62
N SER A 38 -15.09 -13.83 -0.40
CA SER A 38 -14.95 -15.29 -0.37
C SER A 38 -13.51 -15.77 -0.59
N SER A 39 -12.63 -14.90 -1.10
CA SER A 39 -11.26 -15.22 -1.44
C SER A 39 -10.31 -14.08 -1.08
N PHE A 40 -9.22 -14.43 -0.40
CA PHE A 40 -8.17 -13.51 -0.02
C PHE A 40 -6.82 -14.12 -0.37
N ALA A 41 -5.94 -13.31 -0.94
CA ALA A 41 -4.54 -13.65 -1.13
C ALA A 41 -3.67 -12.66 -0.37
N PHE A 42 -2.49 -13.09 0.04
CA PHE A 42 -1.53 -12.21 0.72
C PHE A 42 -0.11 -12.54 0.27
N GLY A 43 0.76 -11.55 0.31
CA GLY A 43 2.17 -11.68 -0.02
C GLY A 43 3.00 -10.56 0.59
N SER A 44 4.30 -10.77 0.69
CA SER A 44 5.27 -9.82 1.24
C SER A 44 6.55 -9.87 0.42
N CYS A 45 7.54 -9.07 0.79
CA CYS A 45 8.91 -9.14 0.25
C CYS A 45 8.97 -8.86 -1.25
N SER A 46 8.29 -7.80 -1.68
CA SER A 46 8.21 -7.33 -3.06
C SER A 46 9.43 -6.49 -3.45
N ASN A 47 10.56 -7.18 -3.64
CA ASN A 47 11.78 -6.50 -4.07
C ASN A 47 11.66 -5.97 -5.52
N GLN A 48 11.56 -4.65 -5.65
CA GLN A 48 11.39 -3.91 -6.90
C GLN A 48 12.52 -4.08 -7.91
N HIS A 49 13.64 -4.71 -7.52
CA HIS A 49 14.75 -5.04 -8.41
C HIS A 49 14.62 -6.43 -9.05
N MET A 50 13.66 -7.24 -8.59
CA MET A 50 13.43 -8.59 -9.07
C MET A 50 12.35 -8.61 -10.15
N PRO A 51 12.28 -9.66 -11.00
CA PRO A 51 11.27 -9.75 -12.06
C PRO A 51 9.81 -9.84 -11.60
N MET A 52 9.56 -10.12 -10.31
CA MET A 52 8.23 -10.22 -9.67
C MET A 52 7.10 -10.85 -10.55
N PRO A 53 7.28 -12.08 -11.08
CA PRO A 53 6.26 -12.73 -11.93
C PRO A 53 5.01 -13.17 -11.14
N TYR A 54 5.10 -13.20 -9.81
CA TYR A 54 3.98 -13.57 -8.94
C TYR A 54 2.80 -12.58 -9.06
N TRP A 55 3.04 -11.33 -9.46
CA TRP A 55 1.97 -10.37 -9.73
C TRP A 55 1.01 -10.88 -10.82
N ASP A 56 1.54 -11.52 -11.86
CA ASP A 56 0.73 -12.10 -12.92
C ASP A 56 -0.05 -13.31 -12.40
N THR A 57 0.59 -14.17 -11.59
CA THR A 57 -0.07 -15.33 -10.96
C THR A 57 -1.22 -14.93 -10.03
N ILE A 58 -1.02 -13.91 -9.18
CA ILE A 58 -2.08 -13.41 -8.27
C ILE A 58 -3.22 -12.80 -9.10
N THR A 59 -2.88 -12.06 -10.16
CA THR A 59 -3.86 -11.49 -11.08
C THR A 59 -4.72 -12.57 -11.75
N GLU A 60 -4.12 -13.69 -12.14
CA GLU A 60 -4.85 -14.84 -12.70
C GLU A 60 -5.75 -15.54 -11.67
N PHE A 61 -5.35 -15.55 -10.39
CA PHE A 61 -6.17 -16.12 -9.31
C PHE A 61 -7.42 -15.29 -8.98
N GLN A 62 -7.41 -13.99 -9.30
CA GLN A 62 -8.52 -13.06 -9.11
C GLN A 62 -9.13 -13.10 -7.68
N PRO A 63 -8.32 -12.92 -6.62
CA PRO A 63 -8.86 -12.82 -5.27
C PRO A 63 -9.75 -11.57 -5.13
N ASP A 64 -10.74 -11.63 -4.23
CA ASP A 64 -11.58 -10.47 -3.92
C ASP A 64 -10.74 -9.33 -3.33
N VAL A 65 -9.75 -9.69 -2.49
CA VAL A 65 -8.75 -8.75 -1.95
C VAL A 65 -7.36 -9.38 -1.94
N PHE A 66 -6.35 -8.59 -2.32
CA PHE A 66 -4.94 -8.93 -2.12
C PHE A 66 -4.31 -8.07 -1.02
N VAL A 67 -3.70 -8.70 -0.02
CA VAL A 67 -3.02 -8.03 1.09
C VAL A 67 -1.51 -8.06 0.87
N MET A 68 -0.92 -6.88 0.66
CA MET A 68 0.53 -6.73 0.80
C MET A 68 0.87 -6.62 2.29
N ALA A 69 1.48 -7.67 2.81
CA ALA A 69 1.68 -7.88 4.24
C ALA A 69 2.95 -7.22 4.81
N GLY A 70 3.57 -6.31 4.06
CA GLY A 70 4.85 -5.68 4.40
C GLY A 70 6.00 -6.09 3.48
N ASP A 71 7.14 -5.43 3.65
CA ASP A 71 8.25 -5.41 2.70
C ASP A 71 7.72 -5.16 1.27
N ASN A 72 6.89 -4.13 1.11
CA ASN A 72 6.30 -3.78 -0.19
C ASN A 72 7.38 -3.31 -1.17
N VAL A 73 8.43 -2.69 -0.63
CA VAL A 73 9.65 -2.30 -1.34
C VAL A 73 10.86 -2.42 -0.41
N TYR A 74 12.07 -2.47 -0.98
CA TYR A 74 13.34 -2.44 -0.24
C TYR A 74 14.07 -1.13 -0.54
N GLY A 75 13.97 -0.15 0.35
CA GLY A 75 14.48 1.20 0.12
C GLY A 75 15.00 1.87 1.39
N ASP A 76 15.84 1.18 2.16
CA ASP A 76 16.37 1.67 3.43
C ASP A 76 16.94 3.09 3.30
N CYS A 77 16.41 4.01 4.11
CA CYS A 77 16.82 5.40 4.21
C CYS A 77 18.25 5.47 4.73
N THR A 78 19.23 5.81 3.88
CA THR A 78 20.61 6.00 4.35
C THR A 78 20.96 7.47 4.62
N GLY A 79 20.10 8.40 4.20
CA GLY A 79 20.24 9.84 4.44
C GLY A 79 18.94 10.52 4.89
N ASP A 80 19.07 11.76 5.35
CA ASP A 80 18.01 12.54 6.00
C ASP A 80 16.72 12.70 5.17
N SER A 81 16.85 12.66 3.84
CA SER A 81 15.74 12.80 2.92
C SER A 81 15.03 11.49 2.57
N CYS A 82 15.59 10.33 2.95
CA CYS A 82 15.07 9.00 2.62
C CYS A 82 14.68 8.84 1.12
N LEU A 83 15.55 9.32 0.22
CA LEU A 83 15.26 9.29 -1.22
C LEU A 83 15.22 7.85 -1.76
N GLU A 84 15.96 6.95 -1.14
CA GLU A 84 16.03 5.54 -1.49
C GLU A 84 14.65 4.87 -1.41
N LEU A 85 13.87 5.16 -0.37
CA LEU A 85 12.53 4.64 -0.19
C LEU A 85 11.57 5.20 -1.25
N GLN A 86 11.65 6.51 -1.50
CA GLN A 86 10.86 7.16 -2.54
C GLN A 86 11.17 6.55 -3.92
N GLU A 87 12.44 6.33 -4.24
CA GLU A 87 12.87 5.69 -5.47
C GLU A 87 12.43 4.22 -5.56
N ALA A 88 12.41 3.50 -4.44
CA ALA A 88 11.96 2.12 -4.38
C ALA A 88 10.47 2.01 -4.74
N TYR A 89 9.62 2.88 -4.16
CA TYR A 89 8.21 2.98 -4.54
C TYR A 89 8.02 3.40 -5.99
N ASN A 90 8.80 4.37 -6.49
CA ASN A 90 8.75 4.77 -7.90
C ASN A 90 9.10 3.62 -8.85
N LYS A 91 10.09 2.78 -8.50
CA LYS A 91 10.45 1.58 -9.27
C LYS A 91 9.34 0.55 -9.26
N LEU A 92 8.71 0.29 -8.11
CA LEU A 92 7.55 -0.61 -8.04
C LEU A 92 6.39 -0.09 -8.90
N ALA A 93 6.06 1.21 -8.83
CA ALA A 93 5.00 1.83 -9.64
C ALA A 93 5.24 1.70 -11.15
N GLN A 94 6.50 1.62 -11.57
CA GLN A 94 6.92 1.46 -12.96
C GLN A 94 7.09 -0.01 -13.38
N HIS A 95 7.02 -0.96 -12.44
CA HIS A 95 7.22 -2.37 -12.74
C HIS A 95 6.05 -2.90 -13.59
N PRO A 96 6.28 -3.48 -14.78
CA PRO A 96 5.20 -3.84 -15.71
C PRO A 96 4.16 -4.79 -15.11
N SER A 97 4.59 -5.84 -14.41
CA SER A 97 3.66 -6.78 -13.78
C SER A 97 2.86 -6.15 -12.63
N PHE A 98 3.44 -5.19 -11.91
CA PHE A 98 2.72 -4.45 -10.87
C PHE A 98 1.71 -3.48 -11.48
N GLN A 99 2.02 -2.81 -12.60
CA GLN A 99 1.05 -1.97 -13.31
C GLN A 99 -0.16 -2.78 -13.79
N GLY A 100 0.09 -3.99 -14.31
CA GLY A 100 -0.98 -4.93 -14.68
C GLY A 100 -1.80 -5.35 -13.47
N ALA A 101 -1.14 -5.67 -12.35
CA ALA A 101 -1.79 -6.13 -11.13
C ALA A 101 -2.62 -5.03 -10.45
N LYS A 102 -2.06 -3.83 -10.24
CA LYS A 102 -2.75 -2.75 -9.52
C LYS A 102 -4.04 -2.31 -10.19
N SER A 103 -4.14 -2.42 -11.52
CA SER A 103 -5.37 -2.09 -12.27
C SER A 103 -6.45 -3.18 -12.20
N LYS A 104 -6.13 -4.38 -11.69
CA LYS A 104 -7.02 -5.55 -11.67
C LYS A 104 -7.30 -6.11 -10.28
N LEU A 105 -6.39 -5.91 -9.34
CA LEU A 105 -6.48 -6.38 -7.97
C LEU A 105 -6.90 -5.24 -7.05
N SER A 106 -7.82 -5.53 -6.14
CA SER A 106 -8.11 -4.66 -5.02
C SER A 106 -7.02 -4.88 -3.96
N ILE A 107 -6.04 -3.98 -3.93
CA ILE A 107 -4.83 -4.09 -3.09
C ILE A 107 -5.03 -3.29 -1.81
N VAL A 108 -4.79 -3.95 -0.67
CA VAL A 108 -4.59 -3.29 0.63
C VAL A 108 -3.19 -3.61 1.12
N ALA A 109 -2.55 -2.68 1.83
CA ALA A 109 -1.17 -2.83 2.26
C ALA A 109 -0.98 -2.48 3.73
N THR A 110 0.05 -3.07 4.33
CA THR A 110 0.61 -2.67 5.63
C THR A 110 2.13 -2.53 5.51
N LEU A 111 2.75 -2.01 6.57
CA LEU A 111 4.19 -1.72 6.63
C LEU A 111 4.94 -2.90 7.28
N ASP A 112 6.15 -3.16 6.80
CA ASP A 112 7.22 -3.82 7.57
C ASP A 112 8.46 -2.90 7.67
N ASP A 113 9.56 -3.35 8.27
CA ASP A 113 10.75 -2.55 8.56
C ASP A 113 11.37 -1.87 7.32
N HIS A 114 11.44 -2.57 6.18
CA HIS A 114 11.94 -2.00 4.92
C HIS A 114 11.00 -0.93 4.33
N ASP A 115 9.69 -1.03 4.56
CA ASP A 115 8.74 0.03 4.21
C ASP A 115 8.79 1.18 5.20
N TYR A 116 9.12 0.87 6.45
CA TYR A 116 9.25 1.83 7.52
C TYR A 116 10.55 2.61 7.42
N GLY A 117 11.50 2.19 6.58
CA GLY A 117 12.63 2.99 6.12
C GLY A 117 14.00 2.55 6.65
N LEU A 118 14.10 1.55 7.53
CA LEU A 118 15.39 1.03 7.97
C LEU A 118 15.24 -0.44 8.39
N SER A 119 16.11 -1.31 7.89
CA SER A 119 16.12 -2.72 8.32
C SER A 119 16.30 -2.85 9.84
N ASN A 120 15.53 -3.75 10.45
CA ASN A 120 15.48 -4.01 11.89
C ASN A 120 15.21 -2.77 12.76
N CYS A 121 14.66 -1.71 12.19
CA CYS A 121 14.28 -0.53 12.95
C CYS A 121 12.79 -0.57 13.28
N HIS A 122 12.51 -0.38 14.55
CA HIS A 122 11.16 -0.32 15.09
C HIS A 122 10.82 1.15 15.39
N GLU A 123 10.41 1.48 16.61
CA GLU A 123 10.00 2.84 17.01
C GLU A 123 11.09 3.94 16.84
N ASP A 124 12.36 3.55 16.88
CA ASP A 124 13.53 4.42 16.88
C ASP A 124 13.94 4.92 15.48
N ASN A 125 13.23 4.54 14.41
CA ASN A 125 13.59 5.02 13.08
C ASN A 125 13.49 6.57 13.00
N PRO A 126 14.60 7.29 12.74
CA PRO A 126 14.57 8.74 12.58
C PRO A 126 13.76 9.23 11.37
N HIS A 127 13.48 8.35 10.40
CA HIS A 127 12.77 8.69 9.16
C HIS A 127 11.32 8.19 9.11
N LYS A 128 10.76 7.72 10.24
CA LYS A 128 9.41 7.11 10.29
C LYS A 128 8.30 7.96 9.68
N ASP A 129 8.34 9.28 9.88
CA ASP A 129 7.30 10.17 9.36
C ASP A 129 7.39 10.31 7.84
N LEU A 130 8.60 10.38 7.28
CA LEU A 130 8.84 10.36 5.84
C LEU A 130 8.45 9.01 5.23
N ALA A 131 8.83 7.91 5.87
CA ALA A 131 8.48 6.57 5.40
C ALA A 131 6.96 6.34 5.37
N LYS A 132 6.27 6.74 6.45
CA LYS A 132 4.80 6.75 6.52
C LYS A 132 4.20 7.62 5.40
N GLN A 133 4.75 8.79 5.14
CA GLN A 133 4.30 9.66 4.07
C GLN A 133 4.43 8.98 2.69
N TYR A 134 5.59 8.41 2.36
CA TYR A 134 5.81 7.74 1.08
C TYR A 134 4.90 6.54 0.88
N PHE A 135 4.70 5.72 1.91
CA PHE A 135 3.75 4.61 1.87
C PHE A 135 2.32 5.11 1.58
N MET A 136 1.86 6.11 2.33
CA MET A 136 0.51 6.64 2.18
C MET A 136 0.30 7.30 0.81
N ASP A 137 1.30 8.02 0.31
CA ASP A 137 1.26 8.66 -1.01
C ASP A 137 1.23 7.61 -2.13
N PHE A 138 2.01 6.53 -2.02
CA PHE A 138 2.03 5.45 -3.01
C PHE A 138 0.69 4.71 -3.11
N PHE A 139 0.09 4.36 -1.98
CA PHE A 139 -1.20 3.66 -1.93
C PHE A 139 -2.41 4.62 -1.96
N ASN A 140 -2.18 5.94 -2.12
CA ASN A 140 -3.20 6.98 -2.08
C ASN A 140 -4.17 6.88 -0.88
N ILE A 141 -3.65 6.53 0.29
CA ILE A 141 -4.45 6.34 1.50
C ILE A 141 -4.85 7.72 2.03
N GLN A 142 -6.11 8.15 1.88
CA GLN A 142 -6.60 9.38 2.47
C GLN A 142 -7.07 9.09 3.91
N ASP A 143 -6.33 9.54 4.91
CA ASP A 143 -6.60 9.21 6.31
C ASP A 143 -6.38 10.44 7.21
N GLU A 144 -7.33 10.74 8.09
CA GLU A 144 -7.19 11.82 9.07
C GLU A 144 -5.95 11.62 9.96
N ARG A 145 -5.54 10.36 10.20
CA ARG A 145 -4.32 9.96 10.92
C ARG A 145 -3.03 10.35 10.18
N ARG A 146 -3.10 10.82 8.92
CA ARG A 146 -1.97 11.52 8.25
C ARG A 146 -1.52 12.75 9.02
N SER A 147 -2.49 13.48 9.59
CA SER A 147 -2.23 14.75 10.30
C SER A 147 -1.82 14.56 11.77
N ARG A 148 -1.91 13.34 12.31
CA ARG A 148 -1.52 13.06 13.70
C ARG A 148 0.00 12.95 13.80
N THR A 149 0.61 13.88 14.50
CA THR A 149 1.96 13.75 15.04
C THR A 149 1.94 12.66 16.12
N ASN A 150 2.92 11.77 16.11
CA ASN A 150 3.11 10.81 17.19
C ASN A 150 3.61 11.58 18.42
N ASP A 151 2.71 11.87 19.37
CA ASP A 151 3.02 12.32 20.74
C ASP A 151 3.11 11.08 21.64
#